data_AF-A0A1T3NT78-F1
#
_entry.id   AF-A0A1T3NT78-F1
#
_cell.length_a   1.000
_cell.length_b   1.000
_cell.length_c   1.000
_cell.angle_alpha   90.00
_cell.angle_beta   90.00
_cell.angle_gamma   90.00
#
_symmetry.space_group_name_H-M   'P 1'
#
loop_
_entity.id
_entity.type
_entity.pdbx_description
1 polymer ?
#
loop_
_entity_poly.entity_id
_entity_poly.type
_entity_poly.pdbx_seq_one_letter_code
_entity_poly.pdbx_strand_id
1 'polypeptide(L)'
;MDDLADAVAAALDTTPTHAADILTRLTNAGWELTRITRPHARTLAEAFAQRTQDAGNGHLDWTGFRDRDGRPRYQVAGTAWTGMRLAWATTRTRPPDGNVRADCDHPGCVAPEHLTDRRDRDLTRAVLGTPRRRARPA
;
A
#
# COMPACT_ATOMS: atom_id res chain seq x y z
N MET A 1 11.25 7.00 21.17
CA MET A 1 12.51 7.51 20.63
C MET A 1 13.50 6.38 20.38
N ASP A 2 13.50 5.34 21.22
CA ASP A 2 14.44 4.22 21.13
C ASP A 2 14.42 3.50 19.77
N ASP A 3 13.24 3.17 19.24
CA ASP A 3 13.09 2.53 17.91
C ASP A 3 13.70 3.37 16.76
N LEU A 4 13.66 4.70 16.88
CA LEU A 4 14.27 5.60 15.91
C LEU A 4 15.79 5.73 16.11
N ALA A 5 16.23 5.81 17.37
CA ALA A 5 17.65 5.84 17.69
C ALA A 5 18.35 4.55 17.21
N ASP A 6 17.71 3.39 17.40
CA ASP A 6 18.23 2.11 16.95
C ASP A 6 18.28 2.00 15.42
N ALA A 7 17.24 2.48 14.72
CA ALA A 7 17.23 2.51 13.26
C ALA A 7 18.33 3.42 12.68
N VAL A 8 18.54 4.60 13.26
CA VAL A 8 19.60 5.53 12.84
C VAL A 8 20.98 4.97 13.19
N ALA A 9 21.13 4.35 14.36
CA ALA A 9 22.36 3.68 14.79
C ALA A 9 22.79 2.60 13.78
N ALA A 10 21.86 1.74 13.37
CA ALA A 10 22.12 0.72 12.36
C ALA A 10 22.46 1.31 10.98
N ALA A 11 21.79 2.38 10.56
CA ALA A 11 22.00 3.00 9.25
C ALA A 11 23.33 3.75 9.13
N LEU A 12 23.81 4.34 10.23
CA LEU A 12 25.03 5.15 10.27
C LEU A 12 26.23 4.40 10.88
N ASP A 13 26.08 3.11 11.18
CA ASP A 13 27.08 2.29 11.88
C ASP A 13 27.59 2.98 13.17
N THR A 14 26.65 3.41 14.01
CA THR A 14 26.92 4.13 15.26
C THR A 14 26.16 3.53 16.44
N THR A 15 26.35 4.09 17.64
CA THR A 15 25.66 3.61 18.84
C THR A 15 24.28 4.26 18.98
N PRO A 16 23.29 3.59 19.62
CA PRO A 16 21.98 4.18 19.91
C PRO A 16 22.06 5.51 20.66
N THR A 17 23.03 5.65 21.58
CA THR A 17 23.26 6.91 22.31
C THR A 17 23.71 8.02 21.38
N HIS A 18 24.61 7.74 20.44
CA HIS A 18 25.09 8.73 19.48
C HIS A 18 24.00 9.11 18.47
N ALA A 19 23.20 8.13 18.04
CA ALA A 19 22.01 8.37 17.23
C ALA A 19 20.97 9.24 17.97
N ALA A 20 20.73 9.00 19.27
CA ALA A 20 19.81 9.81 20.07
C ALA A 20 20.28 11.27 20.20
N ASP A 21 21.59 11.53 20.35
CA ASP A 21 22.15 12.88 20.35
C ASP A 21 21.93 13.58 19.00
N ILE A 22 22.18 12.89 17.88
CA ILE A 22 21.92 13.41 16.53
C ILE A 22 20.44 13.79 16.35
N LEU A 23 19.52 12.89 16.73
CA LEU A 23 18.07 13.12 16.64
C LEU A 23 17.63 14.30 17.50
N THR A 24 18.20 14.45 18.69
CA THR A 24 17.96 15.59 19.58
C THR A 24 18.38 16.90 18.94
N ARG A 25 19.59 16.95 18.35
CA ARG A 25 20.11 18.14 17.67
C ARG A 25 19.26 18.54 16.47
N LEU A 26 18.82 17.57 15.67
CA LEU A 26 17.96 17.82 14.52
C LEU A 26 16.57 18.33 14.94
N THR A 27 15.98 17.74 15.98
CA THR A 27 14.69 18.21 16.52
C THR A 27 14.81 19.63 17.06
N ASN A 28 15.87 19.94 17.80
CA ASN A 28 16.14 21.28 18.32
C ASN A 28 16.39 22.31 17.21
N ALA A 29 16.88 21.86 16.05
CA ALA A 29 17.00 22.66 14.83
C ALA A 29 15.68 22.82 14.06
N GLY A 30 14.55 22.31 14.58
CA GLY A 30 13.23 22.44 13.98
C GLY A 30 12.88 21.38 12.93
N TRP A 31 13.65 20.29 12.85
CA TRP A 31 13.36 19.21 11.90
C TRP A 31 12.26 18.29 12.43
N GLU A 32 11.18 18.10 11.65
CA GLU A 32 10.12 17.15 11.95
C GLU A 32 10.51 15.73 11.50
N LEU A 33 11.30 15.05 12.34
CA LEU A 33 11.94 13.77 12.01
C LEU A 33 10.98 12.59 11.79
N THR A 34 9.75 12.67 12.31
CA THR A 34 8.71 11.64 12.14
C THR A 34 8.33 11.40 10.67
N ARG A 35 8.55 12.37 9.78
CA ARG A 35 8.31 12.22 8.33
C ARG A 35 9.41 11.43 7.61
N ILE A 36 10.63 11.42 8.15
CA ILE A 36 11.81 10.84 7.51
C ILE A 36 11.91 9.33 7.79
N THR A 37 11.24 8.86 8.84
CA THR A 37 11.59 7.60 9.49
C THR A 37 10.54 6.51 9.31
N ARG A 38 9.67 6.63 8.30
CA ARG A 38 8.63 5.63 8.06
C ARG A 38 9.32 4.27 7.88
N PRO A 39 9.13 3.29 8.79
CA PRO A 39 9.93 2.08 8.79
C PRO A 39 9.82 1.36 7.45
N HIS A 40 10.93 0.91 6.90
CA HIS A 40 10.89 0.12 5.67
C HIS A 40 10.09 -1.16 5.95
N ALA A 41 8.98 -1.33 5.24
CA ALA A 41 8.16 -2.52 5.41
C ALA A 41 8.99 -3.78 5.10
N ARG A 42 8.95 -4.76 6.01
CA ARG A 42 9.70 -6.03 5.89
C ARG A 42 8.87 -7.09 5.18
N THR A 43 7.55 -6.92 5.16
CA THR A 43 6.61 -7.81 4.46
C THR A 43 5.67 -7.03 3.54
N LEU A 44 5.04 -7.73 2.59
CA LEU A 44 4.00 -7.14 1.72
C LEU A 44 2.78 -6.66 2.52
N ALA A 45 2.44 -7.36 3.60
CA ALA A 45 1.33 -7.01 4.49
C ALA A 45 1.59 -5.71 5.25
N GLU A 46 2.77 -5.55 5.84
CA GLU A 46 3.19 -4.30 6.46
C GLU A 46 3.24 -3.16 5.43
N ALA A 47 3.77 -3.43 4.23
CA ALA A 47 3.85 -2.44 3.16
C ALA A 47 2.48 -1.92 2.73
N PHE A 48 1.49 -2.82 2.68
CA PHE A 48 0.11 -2.50 2.37
C PHE A 48 -0.52 -1.67 3.49
N ALA A 49 -0.45 -2.14 4.73
CA ALA A 49 -1.02 -1.46 5.89
C ALA A 49 -0.46 -0.02 6.07
N GLN A 50 0.84 0.19 5.83
CA GLN A 50 1.46 1.53 5.91
C GLN A 50 0.96 2.53 4.84
N ARG A 51 0.27 2.04 3.80
CA ARG A 51 -0.11 2.81 2.60
C ARG A 51 -1.59 2.74 2.31
N THR A 52 -2.36 2.24 3.25
CA THR A 52 -3.82 2.25 3.17
C THR A 52 -4.42 3.07 4.30
N GLN A 53 -5.57 3.66 3.99
CA GLN A 53 -6.41 4.35 4.95
C GLN A 53 -7.85 3.92 4.72
N ASP A 54 -8.61 3.81 5.80
CA ASP A 54 -10.05 3.55 5.75
C ASP A 54 -10.76 4.72 5.03
N ALA A 55 -11.51 4.39 3.99
CA ALA A 55 -12.32 5.32 3.21
C ALA A 55 -13.82 5.22 3.55
N GLY A 56 -14.18 4.39 4.54
CA GLY A 56 -15.54 4.09 4.97
C GLY A 56 -16.16 2.90 4.24
N ASN A 57 -17.17 2.28 4.85
CA ASN A 57 -17.95 1.17 4.29
C ASN A 57 -17.11 -0.04 3.80
N GLY A 58 -15.95 -0.29 4.43
CA GLY A 58 -15.05 -1.38 4.02
C GLY A 58 -14.19 -1.05 2.79
N HIS A 59 -14.12 0.21 2.37
CA HIS A 59 -13.20 0.65 1.33
C HIS A 59 -11.85 1.06 1.91
N LEU A 60 -10.78 0.81 1.14
CA LEU A 60 -9.44 1.28 1.46
C LEU A 60 -8.91 2.17 0.34
N ASP A 61 -8.40 3.34 0.72
CA ASP A 61 -7.69 4.26 -0.14
C ASP A 61 -6.19 4.05 -0.06
N TRP A 62 -5.53 4.10 -1.22
CA TRP A 62 -4.07 4.09 -1.29
C TRP A 62 -3.51 5.49 -1.07
N THR A 63 -2.68 5.63 -0.03
CA THR A 63 -2.02 6.87 0.40
C THR A 63 -0.57 6.98 -0.09
N GLY A 64 -0.06 5.94 -0.76
CA GLY A 64 1.28 5.94 -1.35
C GLY A 64 1.35 6.60 -2.74
N PHE A 65 2.53 6.50 -3.36
CA PHE A 65 2.77 7.03 -4.70
C PHE A 65 1.81 6.45 -5.74
N ARG A 66 1.40 7.30 -6.69
CA ARG A 66 0.59 6.96 -7.86
C ARG A 66 1.35 7.36 -9.12
N ASP A 67 1.28 6.53 -10.16
CA ASP A 67 1.85 6.88 -11.46
C ASP A 67 1.01 7.96 -12.17
N ARG A 68 1.46 8.38 -13.36
CA ARG A 68 0.78 9.41 -14.16
C ARG A 68 -0.65 9.03 -14.54
N ASP A 69 -0.97 7.73 -14.58
CA ASP A 69 -2.31 7.20 -14.85
C ASP A 69 -3.14 7.06 -13.57
N GLY A 70 -2.65 7.56 -12.43
CA GLY A 70 -3.30 7.46 -11.13
C GLY A 70 -3.23 6.08 -10.48
N ARG A 71 -2.47 5.12 -11.04
CA ARG A 71 -2.41 3.76 -10.50
C ARG A 71 -1.52 3.73 -9.27
N PRO A 72 -1.96 3.09 -8.17
CA PRO A 72 -1.16 2.97 -6.96
C PRO A 72 0.07 2.10 -7.25
N ARG A 73 1.27 2.60 -6.93
CA ARG A 73 2.53 1.91 -7.15
C ARG A 73 3.33 1.78 -5.86
N TYR A 74 4.06 0.68 -5.76
CA TYR A 74 4.99 0.45 -4.67
C TYR A 74 6.18 -0.38 -5.15
N GLN A 75 7.37 -0.16 -4.58
CA GLN A 75 8.53 -1.01 -4.81
C GLN A 75 8.94 -1.66 -3.50
N VAL A 76 9.14 -2.98 -3.53
CA VAL A 76 9.61 -3.77 -2.39
C VAL A 76 10.64 -4.77 -2.89
N ALA A 77 11.80 -4.80 -2.24
CA ALA A 77 12.93 -5.66 -2.63
C ALA A 77 13.24 -5.60 -4.15
N GLY A 78 13.29 -4.38 -4.70
CA GLY A 78 13.56 -4.15 -6.14
C GLY A 78 12.38 -4.46 -7.08
N THR A 79 11.34 -5.15 -6.62
CA THR A 79 10.17 -5.52 -7.44
C THR A 79 9.08 -4.46 -7.37
N ALA A 80 8.57 -4.04 -8.53
CA ALA A 80 7.47 -3.09 -8.63
C ALA A 80 6.11 -3.78 -8.54
N TRP A 81 5.24 -3.27 -7.67
CA TRP A 81 3.89 -3.73 -7.41
C TRP A 81 2.89 -2.61 -7.69
N THR A 82 1.67 -2.99 -8.08
CA THR A 82 0.52 -2.09 -7.93
C THR A 82 -0.08 -2.28 -6.54
N GLY A 83 -0.70 -1.24 -5.97
CA GLY A 83 -1.38 -1.34 -4.67
C GLY A 83 -2.42 -2.47 -4.64
N MET A 84 -3.14 -2.69 -5.75
CA MET A 84 -4.10 -3.79 -5.89
C MET A 84 -3.45 -5.18 -5.91
N ARG A 85 -2.29 -5.36 -6.58
CA ARG A 85 -1.57 -6.64 -6.56
C ARG A 85 -0.94 -6.92 -5.21
N LEU A 86 -0.51 -5.86 -4.51
CA LEU A 86 -0.03 -5.95 -3.12
C LEU A 86 -1.17 -6.46 -2.21
N ALA A 87 -2.33 -5.80 -2.25
CA ALA A 87 -3.54 -6.20 -1.51
C ALA A 87 -4.01 -7.62 -1.85
N TRP A 88 -3.87 -8.03 -3.11
CA TRP A 88 -4.18 -9.39 -3.53
C TRP A 88 -3.24 -10.41 -2.86
N ALA A 89 -1.94 -10.14 -2.89
CA ALA A 89 -0.93 -11.04 -2.34
C ALA A 89 -1.00 -11.18 -0.81
N THR A 90 -1.59 -10.21 -0.10
CA THR A 90 -1.71 -10.27 1.37
C THR A 90 -2.85 -11.17 1.85
N THR A 91 -3.88 -11.42 1.03
CA THR A 91 -5.07 -12.17 1.48
C THR A 91 -5.36 -13.43 0.68
N ARG A 92 -4.91 -13.54 -0.58
CA ARG A 92 -5.18 -14.72 -1.42
C ARG A 92 -4.08 -15.76 -1.33
N THR A 93 -4.49 -17.02 -1.39
CA THR A 93 -3.59 -18.19 -1.48
C THR A 93 -3.03 -18.42 -2.88
N ARG A 94 -3.52 -17.71 -3.90
CA ARG A 94 -3.10 -17.85 -5.29
C ARG A 94 -2.61 -16.53 -5.88
N PRO A 95 -1.67 -16.56 -6.85
CA PRO A 95 -1.36 -15.38 -7.65
C PRO A 95 -2.58 -14.97 -8.50
N PRO A 96 -2.68 -13.69 -8.86
CA PRO A 96 -3.76 -13.20 -9.70
C PRO A 96 -3.54 -13.58 -11.17
N ASP A 97 -4.62 -13.97 -11.83
CA ASP A 97 -4.70 -14.18 -13.27
C ASP A 97 -4.93 -12.85 -13.97
N GLY A 98 -3.90 -12.36 -14.68
CA GLY A 98 -3.97 -11.10 -15.41
C GLY A 98 -4.12 -9.87 -14.50
N ASN A 99 -5.01 -8.96 -14.89
CA ASN A 99 -5.19 -7.67 -14.22
C ASN A 99 -6.11 -7.79 -13.01
N VAL A 100 -5.61 -7.37 -11.84
CA VAL A 100 -6.41 -7.13 -10.64
C VAL A 100 -7.06 -5.76 -10.73
N ARG A 101 -8.36 -5.69 -10.45
CA ARG A 101 -9.16 -4.45 -10.49
C ARG A 101 -10.16 -4.46 -9.35
N ALA A 102 -10.56 -3.27 -8.90
CA ALA A 102 -11.71 -3.13 -8.03
C ALA A 102 -13.00 -3.53 -8.77
N ASP A 103 -13.90 -4.23 -8.09
CA ASP A 103 -15.25 -4.55 -8.56
C ASP A 103 -16.34 -3.73 -7.84
N CYS A 104 -15.96 -2.93 -6.85
CA CYS A 104 -16.82 -1.94 -6.20
C CYS A 104 -16.84 -0.60 -6.96
N ASP A 105 -17.79 0.26 -6.58
CA ASP A 105 -17.95 1.60 -7.16
C ASP A 105 -17.01 2.66 -6.55
N HIS A 106 -16.26 2.32 -5.50
CA HIS A 106 -15.31 3.26 -4.88
C HIS A 106 -14.05 3.44 -5.76
N PRO A 107 -13.80 4.65 -6.30
CA PRO A 107 -12.73 4.85 -7.27
C PRO A 107 -11.34 4.54 -6.70
N GLY A 108 -10.65 3.59 -7.32
CA GLY A 108 -9.28 3.25 -6.93
C GLY A 108 -9.17 2.50 -5.61
N CYS A 109 -10.26 1.90 -5.13
CA CYS A 109 -10.29 1.05 -3.95
C CYS A 109 -9.21 -0.04 -4.03
N VAL A 110 -8.52 -0.26 -2.91
CA VAL A 110 -7.53 -1.34 -2.75
C VAL A 110 -7.93 -2.35 -1.68
N ALA A 111 -9.16 -2.29 -1.16
CA ALA A 111 -9.69 -3.23 -0.18
C ALA A 111 -9.66 -4.65 -0.75
N PRO A 112 -9.00 -5.63 -0.09
CA PRO A 112 -8.80 -6.95 -0.67
C PRO A 112 -10.10 -7.62 -1.12
N GLU A 113 -11.14 -7.58 -0.31
CA GLU A 113 -12.49 -8.10 -0.55
C GLU A 113 -13.19 -7.50 -1.79
N HIS A 114 -12.80 -6.30 -2.22
CA HIS A 114 -13.34 -5.62 -3.40
C HIS A 114 -12.47 -5.79 -4.65
N LEU A 115 -11.51 -6.73 -4.65
CA LEU A 115 -10.63 -6.97 -5.79
C LEU A 115 -11.01 -8.25 -6.53
N THR A 116 -11.03 -8.17 -7.85
CA THR A 116 -11.20 -9.32 -8.74
C THR A 116 -10.07 -9.37 -9.76
N ASP A 117 -9.69 -10.59 -10.14
CA ASP A 117 -8.78 -10.81 -11.27
C ASP A 117 -9.54 -11.25 -12.53
N ARG A 118 -8.82 -11.65 -13.59
CA ARG A 118 -9.46 -12.08 -14.84
C ARG A 118 -10.32 -13.32 -14.63
N ARG A 119 -9.82 -14.30 -13.88
CA ARG A 119 -10.50 -15.57 -13.66
C ARG A 119 -11.82 -15.35 -12.92
N ASP A 120 -11.82 -14.52 -11.87
CA ASP A 120 -13.04 -14.22 -11.12
C ASP A 120 -14.09 -13.57 -12.03
N ARG A 121 -13.68 -12.57 -12.83
CA ARG A 121 -14.58 -11.88 -13.76
C ARG A 121 -15.13 -12.79 -14.86
N ASP A 122 -14.32 -13.72 -15.36
CA ASP A 122 -14.76 -14.69 -16.36
C ASP A 122 -15.77 -15.67 -15.76
N LEU A 123 -15.57 -16.11 -14.51
CA LEU A 123 -16.54 -16.91 -13.77
C LEU A 123 -17.84 -16.14 -13.53
N THR A 124 -17.76 -14.88 -13.08
CA THR A 124 -18.94 -14.02 -12.90
C THR A 124 -19.71 -13.88 -14.22
N ARG A 125 -19.03 -13.67 -15.35
CA ARG A 125 -19.68 -13.59 -16.67
C ARG A 125 -20.34 -14.91 -17.07
N ALA A 126 -19.71 -16.05 -16.77
CA ALA A 126 -20.27 -17.35 -17.07
C ALA A 126 -21.54 -17.65 -16.25
N VAL A 127 -21.54 -17.27 -14.96
CA VAL A 127 -22.63 -17.56 -14.03
C VAL A 127 -23.79 -16.56 -14.16
N LEU A 128 -23.48 -15.27 -14.21
CA LEU A 128 -24.49 -14.18 -14.18
C LEU A 128 -24.78 -13.60 -15.57
N GLY A 129 -24.08 -14.04 -16.61
CA GLY A 129 -24.07 -13.40 -17.91
C GLY A 129 -23.24 -12.11 -17.91
N THR A 130 -23.12 -11.48 -19.08
CA THR A 130 -22.44 -10.18 -19.19
C THR A 130 -23.33 -9.09 -18.57
N PRO A 131 -22.89 -8.39 -17.49
CA PRO A 131 -23.70 -7.32 -16.92
C PRO A 131 -23.89 -6.21 -17.96
N ARG A 132 -25.15 -5.80 -18.18
CA ARG A 132 -25.47 -4.61 -18.97
C ARG A 132 -24.89 -3.40 -18.22
N ARG A 133 -23.94 -2.69 -18.83
CA ARG A 133 -23.37 -1.47 -18.25
C ARG A 133 -24.51 -0.51 -17.90
N ARG A 134 -24.63 -0.11 -16.62
CA ARG A 134 -25.47 1.04 -16.27
C ARG A 134 -24.81 2.28 -16.83
N ALA A 135 -25.58 3.16 -17.47
CA ALA A 135 -25.08 4.45 -17.92
C ALA A 135 -24.56 5.23 -16.70
N ARG A 136 -23.35 5.78 -16.81
CA ARG A 136 -22.79 6.69 -15.80
C ARG A 136 -23.65 7.97 -15.83
N PRO A 137 -24.31 8.38 -14.72
CA PRO A 137 -25.04 9.64 -14.70
C PRO A 137 -24.08 10.82 -14.93
N ALA A 138 -24.58 11.83 -15.65
CA ALA A 138 -23.85 13.03 -16.06
C ALA A 138 -23.47 13.92 -14.88
#